data_AF-E5LG98-F1
#
_entry.id   AF-E5LG98-F1
#
_cell.length_a   1.000
_cell.length_b   1.000
_cell.length_c   1.000
_cell.angle_alpha   90.00
_cell.angle_beta   90.00
_cell.angle_gamma   90.00
#
_symmetry.space_group_name_H-M   'P 1'
#
loop_
_entity.id
_entity.type
_entity.pdbx_description
1 polymer ?
#
loop_
_entity_poly.entity_id
_entity_poly.type
_entity_poly.pdbx_seq_one_letter_code
_entity_poly.pdbx_strand_id
1 'polypeptide(L)'
;MKKFKISNDEVTELSNAPQYQFPKYVTQVINLVNSNAGGTRPKVVGQMSELVKEFDGRTIDEWIEWYTERYPDAINDATEKIWAMYETMKGAFNAITKEMVENWVKDLVYGKTFCGLKFQTAIISAIANQLDKSWREADPEEEAQGIDGFIGDKPLQIKSATYKLEARLSETINAPIVYYDKKKDGISIEYNPTDF
;
A
#
# COMPACT_ATOMS: atom_id res chain seq x y z
N MET A 1 -14.76 -14.47 25.11
CA MET A 1 -15.21 -14.50 23.69
C MET A 1 -14.69 -15.77 23.04
N LYS A 2 -15.54 -16.50 22.31
CA LYS A 2 -15.15 -17.71 21.58
C LYS A 2 -14.66 -17.29 20.19
N LYS A 3 -13.45 -17.69 19.82
CA LYS A 3 -12.89 -17.51 18.47
C LYS A 3 -12.80 -18.89 17.82
N PHE A 4 -13.29 -19.01 16.59
CA PHE A 4 -13.07 -20.18 15.75
C PHE A 4 -12.69 -19.70 14.34
N LYS A 5 -12.02 -20.57 13.58
CA LYS A 5 -11.56 -20.32 12.23
C LYS A 5 -12.19 -21.37 11.33
N ILE A 6 -12.74 -20.94 10.20
CA ILE A 6 -13.08 -21.79 9.08
C ILE A 6 -11.98 -21.64 8.02
N SER A 7 -11.63 -22.74 7.36
CA SER A 7 -10.68 -22.76 6.25
C SER A 7 -11.33 -22.21 4.97
N ASN A 8 -10.50 -21.82 3.99
CA ASN A 8 -11.01 -21.38 2.69
C ASN A 8 -11.71 -22.51 1.93
N ASP A 9 -11.27 -23.74 2.15
CA ASP A 9 -11.87 -24.93 1.56
C ASP A 9 -13.28 -25.13 2.13
N GLU A 10 -13.45 -25.02 3.45
CA GLU A 10 -14.77 -25.06 4.11
C GLU A 10 -15.69 -23.93 3.61
N VAL A 11 -15.17 -22.70 3.43
CA VAL A 11 -15.99 -21.60 2.87
C VAL A 11 -16.44 -21.91 1.43
N THR A 12 -15.58 -22.55 0.65
CA THR A 12 -15.87 -22.90 -0.74
C THR A 12 -16.90 -24.03 -0.82
N GLU A 13 -16.73 -25.08 -0.02
CA GLU A 13 -17.70 -26.18 0.12
C GLU A 13 -19.07 -25.68 0.59
N LEU A 14 -19.09 -24.74 1.55
CA LEU A 14 -20.34 -24.18 2.09
C LEU A 14 -21.03 -23.20 1.13
N SER A 15 -20.29 -22.62 0.16
CA SER A 15 -20.84 -21.61 -0.76
C SER A 15 -21.30 -22.20 -2.11
N ASN A 16 -20.99 -23.46 -2.40
CA ASN A 16 -21.21 -24.10 -3.71
C ASN A 16 -20.64 -23.30 -4.90
N ALA A 17 -19.68 -22.40 -4.67
CA ALA A 17 -19.14 -21.54 -5.71
C ALA A 17 -18.30 -22.34 -6.72
N PRO A 18 -18.32 -21.99 -8.02
CA PRO A 18 -17.48 -22.64 -9.02
C PRO A 18 -16.00 -22.47 -8.68
N GLN A 19 -15.24 -23.58 -8.78
CA GLN A 19 -13.79 -23.56 -8.60
C GLN A 19 -13.07 -23.41 -9.93
N TYR A 20 -12.15 -22.45 -9.98
CA TYR A 20 -11.24 -22.25 -11.09
C TYR A 20 -9.81 -22.52 -10.63
N GLN A 21 -9.09 -23.35 -11.38
CA GLN A 21 -7.70 -23.69 -11.11
C GLN A 21 -6.76 -22.68 -11.76
N PHE A 22 -5.86 -22.10 -10.95
CA PHE A 22 -4.83 -21.19 -11.44
C PHE A 22 -3.44 -21.73 -11.08
N PRO A 23 -2.47 -21.74 -12.01
CA PRO A 23 -1.10 -22.10 -11.68
C PRO A 23 -0.50 -21.16 -10.64
N LYS A 24 0.56 -21.62 -9.97
CA LYS A 24 1.26 -20.84 -8.95
C LYS A 24 1.66 -19.47 -9.51
N TYR A 25 1.39 -18.42 -8.72
CA TYR A 25 1.64 -17.00 -9.03
C TYR A 25 0.77 -16.35 -10.12
N VAL A 26 0.00 -17.11 -10.91
CA VAL A 26 -0.79 -16.54 -12.02
C VAL A 26 -1.83 -15.55 -11.51
N THR A 27 -2.54 -15.85 -10.41
CA THR A 27 -3.52 -14.92 -9.83
C THR A 27 -2.86 -13.60 -9.36
N GLN A 28 -1.62 -13.64 -8.88
CA GLN A 28 -0.91 -12.41 -8.48
C GLN A 28 -0.61 -11.52 -9.70
N VAL A 29 -0.23 -12.14 -10.81
CA VAL A 29 -0.02 -11.43 -12.08
C VAL A 29 -1.34 -10.86 -12.59
N ILE A 30 -2.42 -11.64 -12.63
CA ILE A 30 -3.74 -11.16 -13.07
C ILE A 30 -4.22 -10.01 -12.19
N ASN A 31 -4.04 -10.08 -10.86
CA ASN A 31 -4.42 -9.00 -9.96
C ASN A 31 -3.62 -7.72 -10.22
N LEU A 32 -2.31 -7.83 -10.45
CA LEU A 32 -1.47 -6.69 -10.82
C LEU A 32 -1.93 -6.08 -12.16
N VAL A 33 -2.16 -6.90 -13.17
CA VAL A 33 -2.65 -6.47 -14.48
C VAL A 33 -4.00 -5.78 -14.35
N ASN A 34 -4.96 -6.38 -13.63
CA ASN A 34 -6.29 -5.82 -13.42
C ASN A 34 -6.25 -4.52 -12.61
N SER A 35 -5.34 -4.36 -11.65
CA SER A 35 -5.18 -3.09 -10.92
C SER A 35 -4.83 -1.91 -11.83
N ASN A 36 -4.02 -2.18 -12.86
CA ASN A 36 -3.67 -1.21 -13.89
C ASN A 36 -4.80 -1.03 -14.92
N ALA A 37 -5.41 -2.13 -15.37
CA ALA A 37 -6.47 -2.12 -16.37
C ALA A 37 -7.77 -1.47 -15.84
N GLY A 38 -8.07 -1.69 -14.56
CA GLY A 38 -9.36 -1.37 -13.95
C GLY A 38 -10.51 -2.16 -14.59
N GLY A 39 -10.28 -3.44 -14.94
CA GLY A 39 -11.25 -4.32 -15.61
C GLY A 39 -12.44 -4.69 -14.72
N THR A 40 -12.23 -4.80 -13.42
CA THR A 40 -13.30 -5.14 -12.45
C THR A 40 -13.80 -3.94 -11.65
N ARG A 41 -13.64 -2.71 -12.17
CA ARG A 41 -14.20 -1.52 -11.52
C ARG A 41 -15.74 -1.55 -11.60
N PRO A 42 -16.46 -0.88 -10.69
CA PRO A 42 -17.93 -0.89 -10.67
C PRO A 42 -18.59 -0.44 -11.97
N LYS A 43 -17.91 0.43 -12.74
CA LYS A 43 -18.37 0.86 -14.07
C LYS A 43 -18.35 -0.21 -15.16
N VAL A 44 -17.66 -1.34 -14.93
CA VAL A 44 -17.53 -2.46 -15.88
C VAL A 44 -18.37 -3.63 -15.43
N VAL A 45 -18.21 -4.05 -14.16
CA VAL A 45 -18.86 -5.25 -13.63
C VAL A 45 -20.04 -4.95 -12.71
N GLY A 46 -20.34 -3.68 -12.44
CA GLY A 46 -21.30 -3.29 -11.40
C GLY A 46 -20.70 -3.30 -10.00
N GLN A 47 -21.42 -2.69 -9.04
CA GLN A 47 -20.99 -2.61 -7.65
C GLN A 47 -21.42 -3.88 -6.90
N MET A 48 -20.54 -4.88 -6.82
CA MET A 48 -20.86 -6.21 -6.24
C MET A 48 -21.52 -6.16 -4.86
N SER A 49 -21.11 -5.21 -4.00
CA SER A 49 -21.68 -5.06 -2.65
C SER A 49 -23.13 -4.59 -2.63
N GLU A 50 -23.58 -3.86 -3.65
CA GLU A 50 -24.98 -3.44 -3.77
C GLU A 50 -25.78 -4.49 -4.54
N LEU A 51 -25.21 -5.04 -5.62
CA LEU A 51 -25.86 -6.09 -6.40
C LEU A 51 -26.21 -7.32 -5.56
N VAL A 52 -25.32 -7.75 -4.66
CA VAL A 52 -25.61 -8.89 -3.77
C VAL A 52 -26.74 -8.62 -2.77
N LYS A 53 -27.03 -7.35 -2.44
CA LYS A 53 -28.18 -6.98 -1.58
C LYS A 53 -29.49 -6.93 -2.36
N GLU A 54 -29.42 -6.62 -3.65
CA GLU A 54 -30.57 -6.59 -4.56
C GLU A 54 -31.00 -7.99 -5.00
N PHE A 55 -30.07 -8.95 -4.98
CA PHE A 55 -30.34 -10.34 -5.31
C PHE A 55 -31.14 -11.05 -4.21
N ASP A 56 -32.29 -11.60 -4.59
CA ASP A 56 -33.25 -12.29 -3.72
C ASP A 56 -33.17 -13.82 -3.82
N GLY A 57 -32.33 -14.35 -4.72
CA GLY A 57 -32.07 -15.78 -4.86
C GLY A 57 -31.20 -16.36 -3.75
N ARG A 58 -31.01 -17.69 -3.78
CA ARG A 58 -30.34 -18.45 -2.71
C ARG A 58 -29.16 -19.27 -3.20
N THR A 59 -29.04 -19.48 -4.50
CA THR A 59 -28.03 -20.36 -5.10
C THR A 59 -27.10 -19.58 -6.03
N ILE A 60 -25.93 -20.15 -6.27
CA ILE A 60 -24.95 -19.58 -7.20
C ILE A 60 -25.45 -19.58 -8.65
N ASP A 61 -26.24 -20.59 -9.05
CA ASP A 61 -26.79 -20.68 -10.40
C ASP A 61 -27.82 -19.58 -10.64
N GLU A 62 -28.71 -19.33 -9.68
CA GLU A 62 -29.64 -18.19 -9.70
C GLU A 62 -28.88 -16.86 -9.75
N TRP A 63 -27.75 -16.73 -9.03
CA TRP A 63 -26.92 -15.53 -9.08
C TRP A 63 -26.31 -15.33 -10.47
N ILE A 64 -25.77 -16.39 -11.08
CA ILE A 64 -25.18 -16.34 -12.41
C ILE A 64 -26.23 -15.91 -13.45
N GLU A 65 -27.42 -16.51 -13.43
CA GLU A 65 -28.51 -16.13 -14.34
C GLU A 65 -28.94 -14.67 -14.13
N TRP A 66 -29.22 -14.28 -12.88
CA TRP A 66 -29.66 -12.93 -12.51
C TRP A 66 -28.65 -11.85 -12.89
N TYR A 67 -27.36 -12.11 -12.65
CA TYR A 67 -26.27 -11.20 -12.99
C TYR A 67 -26.07 -11.10 -14.50
N THR A 68 -26.05 -12.25 -15.19
CA THR A 68 -25.82 -12.30 -16.65
C THR A 68 -26.94 -11.60 -17.43
N GLU A 69 -28.19 -11.68 -16.97
CA GLU A 69 -29.30 -10.95 -17.59
C GLU A 69 -29.12 -9.42 -17.51
N ARG A 70 -28.59 -8.92 -16.38
CA ARG A 70 -28.39 -7.47 -16.13
C ARG A 70 -27.10 -6.93 -16.72
N TYR A 71 -26.08 -7.77 -16.77
CA TYR A 71 -24.71 -7.43 -17.17
C TYR A 71 -24.18 -8.43 -18.20
N PRO A 72 -24.84 -8.57 -19.37
CA PRO A 72 -24.57 -9.64 -20.34
C PRO A 72 -23.13 -9.62 -20.87
N ASP A 73 -22.57 -8.43 -21.06
CA ASP A 73 -21.22 -8.25 -21.61
C ASP A 73 -20.14 -8.07 -20.54
N ALA A 74 -20.50 -7.90 -19.27
CA ALA A 74 -19.56 -7.43 -18.25
C ALA A 74 -18.37 -8.37 -18.03
N ILE A 75 -18.58 -9.69 -18.11
CA ILE A 75 -17.50 -10.67 -18.00
C ILE A 75 -16.56 -10.57 -19.21
N ASN A 76 -17.11 -10.47 -20.41
CA ASN A 76 -16.35 -10.33 -21.64
C ASN A 76 -15.55 -9.01 -21.64
N ASP A 77 -16.21 -7.89 -21.33
CA ASP A 77 -15.59 -6.57 -21.28
C ASP A 77 -14.48 -6.48 -20.22
N ALA A 78 -14.70 -7.04 -19.04
CA ALA A 78 -13.66 -7.14 -18.01
C ALA A 78 -12.49 -8.00 -18.49
N THR A 79 -12.78 -9.14 -19.13
CA THR A 79 -11.77 -10.07 -19.65
C THR A 79 -10.90 -9.41 -20.72
N GLU A 80 -11.50 -8.82 -21.76
CA GLU A 80 -10.78 -8.15 -22.84
C GLU A 80 -9.92 -6.99 -22.34
N LYS A 81 -10.45 -6.23 -21.37
CA LYS A 81 -9.72 -5.12 -20.76
C LYS A 81 -8.51 -5.57 -19.97
N ILE A 82 -8.64 -6.64 -19.19
CA ILE A 82 -7.52 -7.24 -18.45
C ILE A 82 -6.53 -7.85 -19.43
N TRP A 83 -7.01 -8.53 -20.49
CA TRP A 83 -6.18 -9.18 -21.49
C TRP A 83 -5.32 -8.19 -22.31
N ALA A 84 -5.91 -7.08 -22.75
CA ALA A 84 -5.18 -6.03 -23.45
C ALA A 84 -4.05 -5.43 -22.59
N MET A 85 -4.30 -5.24 -21.28
CA MET A 85 -3.27 -4.80 -20.35
C MET A 85 -2.23 -5.90 -20.08
N TYR A 86 -2.63 -7.17 -20.05
CA TYR A 86 -1.71 -8.29 -19.92
C TYR A 86 -0.71 -8.32 -21.07
N GLU A 87 -1.14 -8.21 -22.33
CA GLU A 87 -0.23 -8.18 -23.47
C GLU A 87 0.71 -6.96 -23.43
N THR A 88 0.21 -5.81 -22.96
CA THR A 88 1.05 -4.61 -22.73
C THR A 88 2.12 -4.86 -21.67
N MET A 89 1.73 -5.37 -20.50
CA MET A 89 2.63 -5.65 -19.38
C MET A 89 3.59 -6.80 -19.68
N LYS A 90 3.18 -7.80 -20.45
CA LYS A 90 4.03 -8.89 -20.94
C LYS A 90 5.16 -8.34 -21.80
N GLY A 91 4.90 -7.34 -22.65
CA GLY A 91 5.94 -6.60 -23.36
C GLY A 91 6.95 -5.95 -22.39
N ALA A 92 6.46 -5.28 -21.36
CA ALA A 92 7.32 -4.66 -20.34
C ALA A 92 8.13 -5.70 -19.53
N PHE A 93 7.52 -6.84 -19.16
CA PHE A 93 8.21 -7.92 -18.46
C PHE A 93 9.31 -8.55 -19.32
N ASN A 94 9.06 -8.73 -20.61
CA ASN A 94 10.08 -9.25 -21.54
C ASN A 94 11.25 -8.27 -21.76
N ALA A 95 11.07 -6.98 -21.46
CA ALA A 95 12.13 -5.98 -21.52
C ALA A 95 13.00 -5.93 -20.25
N ILE A 96 12.63 -6.63 -19.17
CA ILE A 96 13.38 -6.62 -17.92
C ILE A 96 14.70 -7.36 -18.11
N THR A 97 15.80 -6.66 -17.86
CA THR A 97 17.14 -7.25 -17.81
C THR A 97 17.62 -7.42 -16.37
N LYS A 98 18.56 -8.34 -16.15
CA LYS A 98 19.21 -8.51 -14.84
C LYS A 98 19.87 -7.22 -14.34
N GLU A 99 20.44 -6.43 -15.26
CA GLU A 99 21.06 -5.14 -14.95
C GLU A 99 20.03 -4.13 -14.42
N MET A 100 18.83 -4.06 -15.01
CA MET A 100 17.76 -3.19 -14.49
C MET A 100 17.36 -3.57 -13.07
N VAL A 101 17.26 -4.88 -12.78
CA VAL A 101 16.98 -5.37 -11.43
C VAL A 101 18.10 -5.01 -10.47
N GLU A 102 19.37 -5.18 -10.87
CA GLU A 102 20.53 -4.78 -10.07
C GLU A 102 20.53 -3.27 -9.80
N ASN A 103 20.24 -2.45 -10.79
CA ASN A 103 20.15 -0.99 -10.63
C ASN A 103 19.00 -0.59 -9.71
N TRP A 104 17.85 -1.27 -9.77
CA TRP A 104 16.76 -1.05 -8.84
C TRP A 104 17.15 -1.40 -7.39
N VAL A 105 17.90 -2.50 -7.19
CA VAL A 105 18.45 -2.86 -5.87
C VAL A 105 19.47 -1.82 -5.39
N LYS A 106 20.38 -1.38 -6.26
CA LYS A 106 21.36 -0.32 -5.95
C LYS A 106 20.68 0.99 -5.60
N ASP A 107 19.61 1.38 -6.30
CA ASP A 107 18.82 2.57 -5.95
C ASP A 107 18.21 2.44 -4.57
N LEU A 108 17.64 1.28 -4.23
CA LEU A 108 17.09 1.03 -2.89
C LEU A 108 18.18 1.13 -1.80
N VAL A 109 19.30 0.43 -1.99
CA VAL A 109 20.37 0.31 -0.98
C VAL A 109 21.21 1.58 -0.88
N TYR A 110 21.60 2.19 -1.99
CA TYR A 110 22.49 3.35 -2.00
C TYR A 110 21.75 4.67 -2.08
N GLY A 111 20.69 4.75 -2.90
CA GLY A 111 19.95 5.99 -3.11
C GLY A 111 18.97 6.25 -1.98
N LYS A 112 17.94 5.42 -1.87
CA LYS A 112 16.81 5.64 -0.95
C LYS A 112 17.20 5.51 0.51
N THR A 113 18.08 4.56 0.84
CA THR A 113 18.51 4.37 2.24
C THR A 113 19.44 5.49 2.69
N PHE A 114 20.49 5.82 1.92
CA PHE A 114 21.41 6.90 2.29
C PHE A 114 20.74 8.28 2.28
N CYS A 115 19.96 8.59 1.24
CA CYS A 115 19.18 9.82 1.23
C CYS A 115 18.18 9.81 2.38
N GLY A 116 17.40 8.73 2.59
CA GLY A 116 16.43 8.62 3.68
C GLY A 116 17.00 8.93 5.07
N LEU A 117 18.17 8.37 5.39
CA LEU A 117 18.88 8.66 6.63
C LEU A 117 19.36 10.12 6.69
N LYS A 118 19.93 10.64 5.60
CA LYS A 118 20.33 12.06 5.50
C LYS A 118 19.16 13.04 5.57
N PHE A 119 17.94 12.61 5.22
CA PHE A 119 16.72 13.40 5.36
C PHE A 119 16.37 13.62 6.83
N GLN A 120 16.48 12.57 7.67
CA GLN A 120 16.28 12.70 9.12
C GLN A 120 17.31 13.68 9.70
N THR A 121 18.60 13.49 9.38
CA THR A 121 19.68 14.40 9.77
C THR A 121 19.41 15.86 9.37
N ALA A 122 18.99 16.08 8.12
CA ALA A 122 18.75 17.42 7.59
C ALA A 122 17.56 18.11 8.28
N ILE A 123 16.49 17.36 8.57
CA ILE A 123 15.32 17.89 9.29
C ILE A 123 15.68 18.26 10.73
N ILE A 124 16.36 17.36 11.46
CA ILE A 124 16.80 17.60 12.84
C ILE A 124 17.69 18.84 12.89
N SER A 125 18.72 18.87 12.04
CA SER A 125 19.67 19.99 11.97
C SER A 125 18.98 21.31 11.60
N ALA A 126 18.04 21.31 10.65
CA ALA A 126 17.32 22.51 10.26
C ALA A 126 16.47 23.09 11.41
N ILE A 127 15.76 22.23 12.16
CA ILE A 127 14.98 22.66 13.33
C ILE A 127 15.90 23.13 14.45
N ALA A 128 16.95 22.38 14.76
CA ALA A 128 17.91 22.73 15.80
C ALA A 128 18.58 24.10 15.53
N ASN A 129 18.97 24.37 14.28
CA ASN A 129 19.51 25.66 13.87
C ASN A 129 18.50 26.80 13.97
N GLN A 130 17.21 26.56 13.70
CA GLN A 130 16.15 27.57 13.90
C GLN A 130 15.92 27.90 15.38
N LEU A 131 16.11 26.91 16.26
CA LEU A 131 15.91 27.02 17.70
C LEU A 131 17.19 27.38 18.48
N ASP A 132 18.32 27.53 17.78
CA ASP A 132 19.66 27.74 18.36
C ASP A 132 20.03 26.67 19.42
N LYS A 133 19.78 25.40 19.08
CA LYS A 133 20.04 24.24 19.95
C LYS A 133 21.03 23.27 19.30
N SER A 134 21.73 22.52 20.14
CA SER A 134 22.51 21.36 19.70
C SER A 134 21.60 20.24 19.22
N TRP A 135 22.14 19.29 18.45
CA TRP A 135 21.38 18.12 18.02
C TRP A 135 22.29 16.90 17.86
N ARG A 136 21.66 15.71 17.86
CA ARG A 136 22.31 14.44 17.52
C ARG A 136 21.31 13.46 16.91
N GLU A 137 21.83 12.49 16.18
CA GLU A 137 21.06 11.32 15.72
C GLU A 137 20.81 10.36 16.89
N ALA A 138 19.76 9.54 16.77
CA ALA A 138 19.51 8.45 17.69
C ALA A 138 20.53 7.32 17.44
N ASP A 139 20.88 6.59 18.49
CA ASP A 139 21.61 5.33 18.34
C ASP A 139 20.65 4.16 18.04
N PRO A 140 21.14 2.97 17.67
CA PRO A 140 20.29 1.84 17.32
C PRO A 140 19.33 1.37 18.43
N GLU A 141 19.67 1.56 19.72
CA GLU A 141 18.82 1.20 20.85
C GLU A 141 17.69 2.21 21.05
N GLU A 142 17.97 3.49 20.78
CA GLU A 142 17.01 4.59 20.77
C GLU A 142 16.06 4.52 19.54
N GLU A 143 16.57 4.18 18.36
CA GLU A 143 15.76 3.95 17.15
C GLU A 143 14.77 2.80 17.35
N ALA A 144 15.19 1.73 18.03
CA ALA A 144 14.30 0.60 18.36
C ALA A 144 13.14 1.00 19.28
N GLN A 145 13.28 2.10 20.02
CA GLN A 145 12.23 2.70 20.85
C GLN A 145 11.39 3.72 20.09
N GLY A 146 11.67 3.91 18.80
CA GLY A 146 11.00 4.88 17.94
C GLY A 146 11.47 6.30 18.20
N ILE A 147 12.75 6.53 18.47
CA ILE A 147 13.35 7.87 18.52
C ILE A 147 14.25 8.02 17.30
N ASP A 148 14.03 9.07 16.49
CA ASP A 148 14.80 9.33 15.27
C ASP A 148 15.98 10.30 15.52
N GLY A 149 15.96 11.04 16.63
CA GLY A 149 17.05 11.90 17.04
C GLY A 149 16.68 12.82 18.19
N PHE A 150 17.56 13.79 18.48
CA PHE A 150 17.41 14.74 19.59
C PHE A 150 17.72 16.17 19.17
N ILE A 151 16.94 17.12 19.71
CA ILE A 151 17.21 18.55 19.66
C ILE A 151 17.38 19.01 21.12
N GLY A 152 18.58 19.47 21.47
CA GLY A 152 19.03 19.58 22.85
C GLY A 152 18.93 18.22 23.55
N ASP A 153 18.19 18.17 24.65
CA ASP A 153 17.93 16.95 25.42
C ASP A 153 16.56 16.30 25.09
N LYS A 154 15.81 16.84 24.11
CA LYS A 154 14.46 16.39 23.77
C LYS A 154 14.49 15.39 22.60
N PRO A 155 13.94 14.17 22.77
CA PRO A 155 13.83 13.22 21.67
C PRO A 155 12.76 13.66 20.67
N LEU A 156 12.89 13.27 19.40
CA LEU A 156 11.86 13.46 18.39
C LEU A 156 11.69 12.25 17.48
N GLN A 157 10.54 12.22 16.81
CA GLN A 157 10.23 11.31 15.71
C GLN A 157 10.05 12.07 14.41
N ILE A 158 10.43 11.47 13.28
CA ILE A 158 10.32 12.05 11.95
C ILE A 158 9.47 11.13 11.10
N LYS A 159 8.24 11.58 10.80
CA LYS A 159 7.28 10.80 10.01
C LYS A 159 6.91 11.54 8.73
N SER A 160 6.64 10.82 7.66
CA SER A 160 6.10 11.43 6.45
C SER A 160 4.68 11.94 6.70
N ALA A 161 4.27 13.00 6.00
CA ALA A 161 2.92 13.54 6.11
C ALA A 161 1.82 12.51 5.77
N THR A 162 2.13 11.50 4.94
CA THR A 162 1.23 10.38 4.65
C THR A 162 0.92 9.51 5.86
N TYR A 163 1.81 9.45 6.85
CA TYR A 163 1.58 8.73 8.10
C TYR A 163 0.43 9.35 8.92
N LYS A 164 0.21 10.68 8.83
CA LYS A 164 -0.97 11.34 9.44
C LYS A 164 -2.29 10.76 8.94
N LEU A 165 -2.34 10.31 7.68
CA LEU A 165 -3.54 9.75 7.06
C LEU A 165 -3.76 8.27 7.44
N GLU A 166 -2.68 7.58 7.83
CA GLU A 166 -2.68 6.15 8.20
C GLU A 166 -2.77 5.91 9.72
N ALA A 167 -3.15 6.92 10.52
CA ALA A 167 -3.24 6.92 11.98
C ALA A 167 -4.31 5.97 12.60
N ARG A 168 -4.43 4.76 12.06
CA ARG A 168 -5.09 3.59 12.64
C ARG A 168 -4.11 2.62 13.30
N LEU A 169 -2.81 2.88 13.27
CA LEU A 169 -1.80 2.07 13.95
C LEU A 169 -1.57 2.60 15.36
N SER A 170 -2.03 1.81 16.34
CA SER A 170 -1.93 2.06 17.77
C SER A 170 -0.49 1.91 18.27
N GLU A 171 0.38 2.85 17.93
CA GLU A 171 1.70 2.96 18.56
C GLU A 171 1.61 3.97 19.72
N THR A 172 2.15 3.60 20.88
CA THR A 172 2.26 4.52 22.02
C THR A 172 3.44 5.45 21.74
N ILE A 173 3.15 6.61 21.18
CA ILE A 173 4.16 7.60 20.75
C ILE A 173 4.62 8.39 21.98
N ASN A 174 5.85 8.13 22.44
CA ASN A 174 6.44 8.77 23.64
C ASN A 174 7.33 9.99 23.35
N ALA A 175 7.47 10.38 22.07
CA ALA A 175 8.27 11.54 21.66
C ALA A 175 7.49 12.44 20.69
N PRO A 176 7.69 13.77 20.73
CA PRO A 176 7.11 14.70 19.76
C PRO A 176 7.39 14.29 18.31
N ILE A 177 6.37 14.35 17.45
CA ILE A 177 6.49 14.01 16.03
C ILE A 177 6.67 15.27 15.18
N VAL A 178 7.75 15.29 14.42
CA VAL A 178 7.98 16.18 13.29
C VAL A 178 7.48 15.51 12.02
N TYR A 179 6.63 16.20 11.28
CA TYR A 179 6.10 15.71 10.01
C TYR A 179 6.83 16.36 8.84
N TYR A 180 7.14 15.57 7.81
CA TYR A 180 7.72 16.10 6.58
C TYR A 180 6.95 15.66 5.34
N ASP A 181 6.89 16.55 4.35
CA ASP A 181 6.35 16.26 3.02
C ASP A 181 7.39 16.60 1.95
N LYS A 182 7.70 15.62 1.09
CA LYS A 182 8.66 15.81 0.00
C LYS A 182 7.93 16.42 -1.19
N LYS A 183 8.29 17.65 -1.53
CA LYS A 183 7.79 18.36 -2.70
C LYS A 183 8.85 18.38 -3.80
N LYS A 184 8.45 18.74 -5.03
CA LYS A 184 9.38 18.81 -6.18
C LYS A 184 10.47 19.87 -5.99
N ASP A 185 10.21 20.88 -5.17
CA ASP A 185 11.04 22.07 -4.93
C ASP A 185 11.70 22.10 -3.54
N GLY A 186 11.49 21.08 -2.69
CA GLY A 186 12.08 21.02 -1.36
C GLY A 186 11.34 20.12 -0.38
N ILE A 187 11.56 20.38 0.90
CA ILE A 187 10.96 19.63 2.01
C ILE A 187 10.12 20.59 2.82
N SER A 188 8.83 20.30 2.95
CA SER A 188 7.96 21.01 3.89
C SER A 188 8.07 20.31 5.25
N ILE A 189 8.40 21.05 6.30
CA ILE A 189 8.57 20.53 7.67
C ILE A 189 7.51 21.17 8.56
N GLU A 190 6.77 20.37 9.31
CA GLU A 190 5.74 20.80 10.25
C GLU A 190 6.05 20.23 11.64
N TYR A 191 6.24 21.11 12.61
CA TYR A 191 6.54 20.76 14.00
C TYR A 191 5.99 21.84 14.95
N ASN A 192 5.79 21.49 16.22
CA ASN A 192 5.44 22.46 17.26
C ASN A 192 6.72 22.94 17.98
N PRO A 193 7.08 24.24 17.91
CA PRO A 193 8.32 24.75 18.50
C PRO A 193 8.42 24.60 20.02
N THR A 194 7.29 24.52 20.75
CA THR A 194 7.33 24.39 22.21
C THR A 194 7.68 23.00 22.70
N ASP A 195 7.75 22.02 21.79
CA ASP A 195 8.07 20.63 22.12
C ASP A 195 9.59 20.41 22.29
N PHE A 196 10.42 21.35 21.82
CA PHE A 196 11.88 21.22 21.73
C PHE A 196 12.62 22.32 22.47
#